data_AF-A0A923CG23-F1
#
_entry.id   AF-A0A923CG23-F1
#
_cell.length_a   1.000
_cell.length_b   1.000
_cell.length_c   1.000
_cell.angle_alpha   90.00
_cell.angle_beta   90.00
_cell.angle_gamma   90.00
#
_symmetry.space_group_name_H-M   'P 1'
#
loop_
_entity.id
_entity.type
_entity.pdbx_description
1 polymer ?
#
loop_
_entity_poly.entity_id
_entity_poly.type
_entity_poly.pdbx_seq_one_letter_code
_entity_poly.pdbx_strand_id
1 'polypeptide(L)'
;MFITLLIVNFFLAFLVCFIIVIIFKNPIQRILQRLISEEINVAWSKYMTFAIYVVGISGGVRIWDLEKYITPIKEGGTILTLNQDRWILELYRTVIGTLQSVAWMLLLFFIFALIAYVIVKGMEMRKHDKV
;
A
#
# COMPACT_ATOMS: atom_id res chain seq x y z
N MET A 1 0.47 -27.55 2.35
CA MET A 1 0.47 -26.78 1.08
C MET A 1 -0.20 -25.42 1.24
N PHE A 2 -1.39 -25.33 1.82
CA PHE A 2 -2.07 -24.05 2.10
C PHE A 2 -1.25 -23.09 2.97
N ILE A 3 -0.79 -23.54 4.15
CA ILE A 3 0.03 -22.73 5.07
C ILE A 3 1.31 -22.23 4.38
N THR A 4 1.93 -23.07 3.55
CA THR A 4 3.12 -22.70 2.75
C THR A 4 2.82 -21.55 1.80
N LEU A 5 1.70 -21.61 1.07
CA LEU A 5 1.27 -20.54 0.15
C LEU A 5 0.96 -19.25 0.91
N LEU A 6 0.28 -19.34 2.05
CA LEU A 6 -0.01 -18.18 2.91
C LEU A 6 1.26 -17.51 3.41
N ILE A 7 2.21 -18.30 3.92
CA ILE A 7 3.51 -17.80 4.40
C ILE A 7 4.27 -17.13 3.26
N VAL A 8 4.35 -17.77 2.09
CA VAL A 8 5.05 -17.20 0.93
C VAL A 8 4.37 -15.91 0.46
N ASN A 9 3.05 -15.88 0.35
CA ASN A 9 2.32 -14.66 -0.04
C ASN A 9 2.52 -13.54 0.97
N PHE A 10 2.52 -13.84 2.27
CA PHE A 10 2.79 -12.85 3.30
C PHE A 10 4.20 -12.26 3.16
N PHE A 11 5.23 -13.09 3.01
CA PHE A 11 6.60 -12.61 2.83
C PHE A 11 6.78 -11.87 1.50
N LEU A 12 6.10 -12.30 0.44
CA LEU A 12 6.13 -11.62 -0.85
C LEU A 12 5.49 -10.23 -0.77
N ALA A 13 4.30 -10.11 -0.15
CA ALA A 13 3.66 -8.81 0.08
C ALA A 13 4.53 -7.91 0.97
N PHE A 14 5.13 -8.47 2.02
CA PHE A 14 6.06 -7.75 2.88
C PHE A 14 7.28 -7.23 2.10
N LEU A 15 7.88 -8.06 1.25
CA LEU A 15 9.03 -7.68 0.42
C LEU A 15 8.66 -6.57 -0.56
N VAL A 16 7.49 -6.68 -1.21
CA VAL A 16 6.97 -5.64 -2.12
C VAL A 16 6.76 -4.33 -1.36
N CYS A 17 6.11 -4.36 -0.19
CA CYS A 17 5.97 -3.17 0.66
C CYS A 17 7.32 -2.58 1.07
N PHE A 18 8.28 -3.41 1.45
CA PHE A 18 9.63 -2.98 1.82
C PHE A 18 10.32 -2.22 0.69
N ILE A 19 10.25 -2.73 -0.54
CA ILE A 19 10.78 -2.07 -1.74
C ILE A 19 10.08 -0.71 -1.96
N ILE A 20 8.75 -0.66 -1.87
CA ILE A 20 8.00 0.58 -2.05
C ILE A 20 8.39 1.62 -0.99
N VAL A 21 8.49 1.23 0.28
CA VAL A 21 8.91 2.13 1.37
C VAL A 21 10.27 2.74 1.08
N ILE A 22 11.25 1.95 0.61
CA ILE A 22 12.58 2.47 0.26
C ILE A 22 12.49 3.52 -0.86
N ILE A 23 11.74 3.21 -1.92
CA ILE A 23 11.59 4.10 -3.08
C ILE A 23 10.89 5.41 -2.69
N PHE A 24 9.85 5.34 -1.86
CA PHE A 24 8.98 6.48 -1.55
C PHE A 24 9.36 7.24 -0.27
N LYS A 25 10.29 6.74 0.55
CA LYS A 25 10.73 7.40 1.78
C LYS A 25 11.11 8.86 1.55
N ASN A 26 12.00 9.12 0.59
CA ASN A 26 12.50 10.46 0.31
C ASN A 26 11.41 11.39 -0.27
N PRO A 27 10.63 10.98 -1.29
CA PRO A 27 9.49 11.77 -1.77
C PRO A 27 8.48 12.16 -0.68
N ILE A 28 8.05 11.20 0.14
CA ILE A 28 7.08 11.42 1.23
C ILE A 28 7.65 12.43 2.23
N GLN A 29 8.89 12.23 2.67
CA GLN A 29 9.53 13.11 3.64
C GLN A 29 9.65 14.56 3.11
N ARG A 30 10.08 14.75 1.86
CA ARG A 30 10.19 16.08 1.25
C ARG A 30 8.85 16.80 1.15
N ILE A 31 7.78 16.09 0.82
CA ILE A 31 6.44 16.67 0.73
C ILE A 31 5.93 17.05 2.12
N LEU A 32 6.08 16.18 3.11
CA LEU A 32 5.68 16.48 4.49
C LEU A 32 6.47 17.65 5.08
N GLN A 33 7.79 17.72 4.85
CA GLN A 33 8.64 18.83 5.27
C GLN A 33 8.18 20.19 4.73
N ARG A 34 7.58 20.20 3.54
CA ARG A 34 7.08 21.43 2.92
C ARG A 34 5.71 21.85 3.42
N LEU A 35 4.95 20.93 4.01
CA LEU A 35 3.57 21.14 4.44
C LEU A 35 3.43 21.32 5.95
N ILE A 36 4.33 20.72 6.74
CA ILE A 36 4.22 20.59 8.20
C ILE A 36 5.56 20.95 8.84
N SER A 37 5.52 21.52 10.06
CA SER A 37 6.70 21.82 10.87
C SER A 37 7.60 20.61 11.13
N GLU A 38 8.89 20.87 11.40
CA GLU A 38 9.93 19.85 11.56
C GLU A 38 9.62 18.81 12.64
N GLU A 39 9.03 19.21 13.77
CA GLU A 39 8.74 18.31 14.88
C GLU A 39 7.68 17.25 14.51
N ILE A 40 6.69 17.64 13.72
CA ILE A 40 5.54 16.79 13.40
C ILE A 40 5.80 15.97 12.12
N ASN A 41 6.61 16.48 11.19
CA ASN A 41 6.86 15.80 9.91
C ASN A 41 7.49 14.40 10.06
N VAL A 42 8.34 14.19 11.06
CA VAL A 42 9.02 12.91 11.28
C VAL A 42 8.02 11.86 11.75
N ALA A 43 7.11 12.26 12.65
CA ALA A 43 6.04 11.39 13.13
C ALA A 43 5.10 10.98 11.98
N TRP A 44 4.71 11.93 11.11
CA TRP A 44 3.88 11.63 9.94
C TRP A 44 4.58 10.75 8.91
N SER A 45 5.88 10.91 8.70
CA SER A 45 6.65 10.05 7.80
C SER A 45 6.72 8.60 8.31
N LYS A 46 6.90 8.42 9.63
CA LYS A 46 6.83 7.09 10.27
C LYS A 46 5.43 6.49 10.17
N TYR A 47 4.39 7.29 10.39
CA TYR A 47 3.01 6.86 10.22
C TYR A 47 2.71 6.44 8.77
N MET A 48 3.17 7.20 7.77
CA MET A 48 3.00 6.83 6.36
C MET A 48 3.70 5.51 6.04
N THR A 49 4.90 5.29 6.58
CA THR A 49 5.62 4.01 6.43
C THR A 49 4.81 2.86 7.02
N PHE A 50 4.26 3.04 8.23
CA PHE A 50 3.38 2.06 8.86
C PHE A 50 2.13 1.80 8.01
N ALA A 51 1.49 2.84 7.48
CA ALA A 51 0.31 2.74 6.63
C ALA A 51 0.60 1.96 5.34
N ILE A 52 1.75 2.18 4.68
CA ILE A 52 2.17 1.41 3.51
C ILE A 52 2.21 -0.09 3.83
N TYR A 53 2.84 -0.48 4.95
CA TYR A 53 2.91 -1.89 5.34
C TYR A 53 1.52 -2.48 5.62
N VAL A 54 0.70 -1.80 6.43
CA VAL A 54 -0.62 -2.31 6.81
C VAL A 54 -1.52 -2.44 5.59
N VAL A 55 -1.64 -1.38 4.78
CA VAL A 55 -2.53 -1.34 3.62
C VAL A 55 -2.03 -2.24 2.50
N GLY A 56 -0.72 -2.26 2.25
CA GLY A 56 -0.13 -3.10 1.22
C GLY A 56 -0.23 -4.58 1.54
N ILE A 57 0.15 -5.00 2.75
CA ILE A 57 0.07 -6.42 3.15
C ILE A 57 -1.39 -6.88 3.17
N SER A 58 -2.31 -6.06 3.69
CA SER A 58 -3.75 -6.38 3.70
C SER A 58 -4.33 -6.49 2.28
N GLY A 59 -3.83 -5.69 1.32
CA GLY A 59 -4.26 -5.72 -0.07
C GLY A 59 -3.71 -6.91 -0.88
N GLY A 60 -2.49 -7.34 -0.56
CA GLY A 60 -1.83 -8.48 -1.18
C GLY A 60 -2.30 -9.83 -0.64
N VAL A 61 -2.41 -9.96 0.68
CA VAL A 61 -2.79 -11.21 1.34
C VAL A 61 -4.31 -11.32 1.40
N ARG A 62 -4.92 -11.76 0.31
CA ARG A 62 -6.39 -11.89 0.18
C ARG A 62 -6.90 -13.20 0.82
N ILE A 63 -7.15 -13.15 2.13
CA ILE A 63 -7.65 -14.32 2.89
C ILE A 63 -8.99 -14.86 2.34
N TRP A 64 -9.86 -13.98 1.83
CA TRP A 64 -11.13 -14.37 1.21
C TRP A 64 -10.98 -15.19 -0.08
N ASP A 65 -9.89 -15.01 -0.84
CA ASP A 65 -9.61 -15.86 -2.00
C ASP A 65 -9.02 -17.21 -1.58
N LEU A 66 -8.42 -17.29 -0.39
CA LEU A 66 -7.85 -18.50 0.18
C LEU A 66 -8.91 -19.47 0.71
N GLU A 67 -10.05 -18.96 1.19
CA GLU A 67 -11.19 -19.80 1.62
C GLU A 67 -11.74 -20.69 0.51
N LYS A 68 -11.57 -20.30 -0.76
CA LYS A 68 -11.97 -21.07 -1.95
C LYS A 68 -11.24 -22.41 -2.11
N TYR A 69 -10.14 -22.61 -1.37
CA TYR A 69 -9.38 -23.86 -1.33
C TYR A 69 -9.76 -24.75 -0.14
N ILE A 70 -10.62 -24.26 0.76
CA ILE A 70 -11.09 -24.98 1.95
C ILE A 70 -12.60 -25.28 1.85
N THR A 71 -13.37 -24.42 1.17
CA THR A 71 -14.83 -24.53 1.02
C THR A 71 -15.23 -24.55 -0.47
N PRO A 72 -16.04 -25.54 -0.93
CA PRO A 72 -16.52 -25.55 -2.30
C PRO A 72 -17.47 -24.38 -2.57
N ILE A 73 -17.21 -23.64 -3.65
CA ILE A 73 -17.93 -22.40 -4.02
C ILE A 73 -19.38 -22.69 -4.50
N LYS A 74 -19.71 -23.94 -4.85
CA LYS A 74 -21.05 -24.39 -5.28
C LYS A 74 -21.33 -25.81 -4.82
N GLU A 75 -22.60 -26.10 -4.49
CA GLU A 75 -23.07 -27.48 -4.32
C GLU A 75 -22.76 -28.29 -5.60
N GLY A 76 -21.92 -29.33 -5.48
CA GLY A 76 -21.44 -30.13 -6.61
C GLY A 76 -20.18 -29.61 -7.31
N GLY A 77 -19.56 -28.54 -6.83
CA GLY A 77 -18.29 -28.02 -7.37
C GLY A 77 -17.08 -28.82 -6.86
N THR A 78 -16.17 -29.20 -7.76
CA THR A 78 -14.90 -29.84 -7.39
C THR A 78 -14.02 -28.89 -6.58
N ILE A 79 -13.46 -29.38 -5.47
CA ILE A 79 -12.46 -28.65 -4.68
C ILE A 79 -11.30 -28.32 -5.62
N LEU A 80 -10.95 -27.04 -5.72
CA LEU A 80 -9.86 -26.58 -6.56
C LEU A 80 -8.55 -27.16 -6.02
N THR A 81 -7.98 -28.13 -6.73
CA THR A 81 -6.69 -28.69 -6.38
C THR A 81 -5.60 -27.63 -6.56
N LEU A 82 -4.80 -27.45 -5.51
CA LEU A 82 -3.64 -26.57 -5.53
C LEU A 82 -2.57 -27.21 -6.44
N ASN A 83 -2.59 -26.88 -7.73
CA ASN A 83 -1.56 -27.28 -8.69
C ASN A 83 -0.52 -26.16 -8.89
N GLN A 84 0.64 -26.50 -9.44
CA GLN A 84 1.78 -25.60 -9.64
C GLN A 84 1.41 -24.32 -10.42
N ASP A 85 0.58 -24.43 -11.45
CA ASP A 85 0.12 -23.28 -12.25
C ASP A 85 -0.71 -22.27 -11.44
N ARG A 86 -1.51 -22.75 -10.48
CA ARG A 86 -2.31 -21.87 -9.60
C ARG A 86 -1.45 -21.16 -8.58
N TRP A 87 -0.35 -21.77 -8.14
CA TRP A 87 0.60 -21.17 -7.22
C TRP A 87 1.20 -19.88 -7.79
N ILE A 88 1.58 -19.92 -9.08
CA ILE A 88 2.13 -18.76 -9.80
C ILE A 88 1.10 -17.62 -9.88
N LEU A 89 -0.17 -17.93 -10.16
CA LEU A 89 -1.23 -16.93 -10.23
C LEU A 89 -1.50 -16.26 -8.87
N GLU A 90 -1.41 -17.01 -7.76
CA GLU A 90 -1.58 -16.43 -6.42
C GLU A 90 -0.42 -15.50 -6.05
N LEU A 91 0.82 -15.85 -6.41
CA LEU A 91 1.96 -14.95 -6.23
C LEU A 91 1.78 -13.66 -7.03
N TYR A 92 1.42 -13.78 -8.32
CA TYR A 92 1.17 -12.62 -9.18
C TYR A 92 0.06 -11.73 -8.62
N ARG A 93 -1.06 -12.33 -8.16
CA ARG A 93 -2.16 -11.60 -7.52
C ARG A 93 -1.73 -10.91 -6.24
N THR A 94 -0.88 -11.55 -5.44
CA THR A 94 -0.34 -10.95 -4.21
C THR A 94 0.50 -9.72 -4.52
N VAL A 95 1.38 -9.80 -5.52
CA VAL A 95 2.22 -8.67 -5.96
C VAL A 95 1.36 -7.52 -6.47
N ILE A 96 0.47 -7.78 -7.42
CA ILE A 96 -0.40 -6.74 -8.00
C ILE A 96 -1.38 -6.19 -6.96
N GLY A 97 -1.93 -7.02 -6.08
CA GLY A 97 -2.80 -6.59 -5.00
C GLY A 97 -2.09 -5.65 -4.03
N THR A 98 -0.87 -6.00 -3.62
CA THR A 98 -0.03 -5.15 -2.76
C THR A 98 0.26 -3.81 -3.44
N LEU A 99 0.73 -3.85 -4.68
CA LEU A 99 1.05 -2.65 -5.46
C LEU A 99 -0.16 -1.75 -5.63
N GLN A 100 -1.30 -2.31 -6.03
CA GLN A 100 -2.54 -1.56 -6.26
C GLN A 100 -3.04 -0.90 -4.98
N SER A 101 -3.05 -1.61 -3.86
CA SER A 101 -3.51 -1.05 -2.58
C SER A 101 -2.62 0.10 -2.11
N VAL A 102 -1.30 -0.05 -2.19
CA VAL A 102 -0.37 1.03 -1.85
C VAL A 102 -0.49 2.19 -2.84
N ALA A 103 -0.66 1.91 -4.14
CA ALA A 103 -0.82 2.95 -5.16
C ALA A 103 -2.06 3.81 -4.92
N TRP A 104 -3.22 3.22 -4.62
CA TRP A 104 -4.44 3.97 -4.29
C TRP A 104 -4.27 4.80 -3.02
N MET A 105 -3.63 4.24 -2.00
CA MET A 105 -3.35 4.95 -0.75
C MET A 105 -2.44 6.17 -0.98
N LEU A 106 -1.33 5.97 -1.69
CA LEU A 106 -0.38 7.04 -2.00
C LEU A 106 -0.99 8.08 -2.95
N LEU A 107 -1.79 7.66 -3.93
CA LEU A 107 -2.49 8.58 -4.82
C LEU A 107 -3.41 9.51 -4.02
N LEU A 108 -4.23 8.95 -3.12
CA LEU A 108 -5.12 9.73 -2.27
C LEU A 108 -4.32 10.69 -1.38
N PHE A 109 -3.25 10.21 -0.74
CA PHE A 109 -2.35 11.05 0.05
C PHE A 109 -1.75 12.21 -0.76
N PHE A 110 -1.24 11.93 -1.97
CA PHE A 110 -0.63 12.95 -2.82
C PHE A 110 -1.64 13.99 -3.32
N ILE A 111 -2.89 13.60 -3.60
CA ILE A 111 -3.96 14.54 -3.93
C ILE A 111 -4.18 15.53 -2.77
N PHE A 112 -4.33 15.03 -1.54
CA PHE A 112 -4.48 15.90 -0.38
C PHE A 112 -3.26 16.78 -0.12
N ALA A 113 -2.06 16.22 -0.28
CA ALA A 113 -0.81 16.96 -0.13
C ALA A 113 -0.67 18.09 -1.18
N LEU A 114 -1.06 17.84 -2.43
CA LEU A 114 -1.07 18.85 -3.50
C LEU A 114 -2.04 19.99 -3.21
N ILE A 115 -3.25 19.67 -2.75
CA ILE A 115 -4.24 20.68 -2.36
C ILE A 115 -3.69 21.55 -1.23
N ALA A 116 -3.15 20.93 -0.17
CA ALA A 116 -2.54 21.65 0.95
C ALA A 116 -1.39 22.55 0.47
N TYR A 117 -0.53 22.05 -0.43
CA TYR A 117 0.58 22.82 -0.99
C TYR A 117 0.10 24.06 -1.76
N VAL A 118 -0.91 23.93 -2.62
CA VAL A 118 -1.45 25.04 -3.40
C VAL A 118 -2.05 26.12 -2.49
N ILE A 119 -2.76 25.72 -1.43
CA ILE A 119 -3.34 26.64 -0.45
C ILE A 119 -2.24 27.42 0.27
N VAL A 120 -1.24 26.74 0.82
CA VAL A 120 -0.13 27.37 1.54
C VAL A 120 0.64 28.34 0.63
N LYS A 121 0.98 27.90 -0.58
CA LYS A 121 1.71 28.74 -1.54
C LYS A 121 0.89 29.97 -1.97
N GLY A 122 -0.42 29.82 -2.16
CA GLY A 122 -1.31 30.94 -2.48
C GLY A 122 -1.40 31.98 -1.35
N MET A 123 -1.36 31.53 -0.10
CA MET A 123 -1.32 32.42 1.07
C MET A 123 0.01 33.18 1.18
N GLU A 124 1.14 32.51 0.91
CA GLU A 124 2.47 33.14 0.91
C GLU A 124 2.56 34.26 -0.14
N MET A 125 2.08 34.01 -1.37
CA MET A 125 2.06 35.02 -2.44
C MET A 125 1.23 36.25 -2.05
N ARG A 126 0.04 36.04 -1.47
CA ARG A 126 -0.84 37.13 -1.00
C ARG A 126 -0.25 37.96 0.14
N LYS A 127 0.63 37.39 0.97
CA LYS A 127 1.32 38.13 2.02
C LYS A 127 2.40 39.06 1.45
N HIS A 128 3.05 38.64 0.37
CA HIS A 128 4.13 39.41 -0.26
C HIS A 128 3.61 40.61 -1.08
N ASP A 129 2.37 40.55 -1.59
CA ASP A 129 1.71 41.68 -2.28
C ASP A 129 1.14 42.75 -1.34
N LYS A 130 1.11 42.49 -0.02
CA LYS A 130 0.54 43.40 1.00
C LYS A 130 1.59 44.13 1.85
N VAL A 131 2.88 43.92 1.58
CA VAL A 131 4.03 44.59 2.21
C VAL A 131 4.68 45.48 1.17
#